data_AF-A0A832L3Y6-F1
#
_entry.id   AF-A0A832L3Y6-F1
#
_cell.length_a   1.000
_cell.length_b   1.000
_cell.length_c   1.000
_cell.angle_alpha   90.00
_cell.angle_beta   90.00
_cell.angle_gamma   90.00
#
_symmetry.space_group_name_H-M   'P 1'
#
loop_
_entity.id
_entity.type
_entity.pdbx_description
1 polymer ?
#
loop_
_entity_poly.entity_id
_entity_poly.type
_entity_poly.pdbx_seq_one_letter_code
_entity_poly.pdbx_strand_id
1 'polypeptide(L)'
;MEIQRRYFPYDKSIVINALYDTIEVLGLRLDSSNSTRGTLVVSDAQHTGSMRIALNAEGNTDRTRVDVFPEDSDGGITEIWRPIILDELSGTIQRALQREEK
;
A
#
# COMPACT_ATOMS: atom_id res chain seq x y z
N MET A 1 -15.50 -13.11 0.70
CA MET A 1 -14.72 -11.86 0.68
C MET A 1 -13.40 -12.16 -0.02
N GLU A 2 -13.21 -11.66 -1.23
CA GLU A 2 -11.97 -11.87 -1.98
C GLU A 2 -10.92 -10.90 -1.44
N ILE A 3 -9.80 -11.41 -0.95
CA ILE A 3 -8.66 -10.56 -0.61
C ILE A 3 -8.06 -10.18 -1.96
N GLN A 4 -8.35 -8.96 -2.45
CA GLN A 4 -7.65 -8.47 -3.63
C GLN A 4 -6.19 -8.24 -3.22
N ARG A 5 -5.33 -9.15 -3.68
CA ARG A 5 -3.88 -9.10 -3.50
C ARG A 5 -3.28 -8.69 -4.83
N ARG A 6 -2.30 -7.79 -4.81
CA ARG A 6 -1.59 -7.40 -6.03
C ARG A 6 -0.11 -7.68 -5.87
N TYR A 7 0.47 -8.29 -6.89
CA TYR A 7 1.91 -8.50 -6.98
C TYR A 7 2.52 -7.40 -7.82
N PHE A 8 3.61 -6.86 -7.30
CA PHE A 8 4.41 -5.83 -7.95
C PHE A 8 5.79 -6.44 -8.26
N PRO A 9 6.25 -6.41 -9.51
CA PRO A 9 7.54 -6.99 -9.93
C PRO A 9 8.70 -6.06 -9.54
N TYR A 10 8.74 -5.66 -8.28
CA TYR A 10 9.71 -4.72 -7.73
C TYR A 10 10.09 -5.11 -6.30
N ASP A 11 11.30 -4.71 -5.92
CA ASP A 11 11.82 -4.86 -4.57
C ASP A 11 10.91 -4.19 -3.53
N LYS A 12 10.89 -4.79 -2.34
CA LYS A 12 10.10 -4.28 -1.20
C LYS A 12 10.43 -2.82 -0.90
N SER A 13 11.69 -2.41 -1.06
CA SER A 13 12.15 -1.03 -0.85
C SER A 13 11.55 -0.05 -1.85
N ILE A 14 11.43 -0.45 -3.12
CA ILE A 14 10.78 0.39 -4.14
C ILE A 14 9.29 0.52 -3.83
N VAL A 15 8.64 -0.62 -3.56
CA VAL A 15 7.19 -0.65 -3.30
C VAL A 15 6.83 0.12 -2.02
N ILE A 16 7.63 0.01 -0.95
CA ILE A 16 7.34 0.72 0.30
C ILE A 16 7.52 2.23 0.16
N ASN A 17 8.53 2.68 -0.59
CA ASN A 17 8.74 4.11 -0.84
C ASN A 17 7.58 4.68 -1.66
N ALA A 18 7.22 4.02 -2.76
CA ALA A 18 6.08 4.42 -3.56
C ALA A 18 4.76 4.35 -2.79
N LEU A 19 4.63 3.45 -1.81
CA LEU A 19 3.46 3.39 -0.95
C LEU A 19 3.35 4.62 -0.03
N TYR A 20 4.46 5.12 0.51
CA TYR A 20 4.41 6.38 1.28
C TYR A 20 3.93 7.55 0.42
N ASP A 21 4.46 7.68 -0.79
CA ASP A 21 4.03 8.70 -1.75
C ASP A 21 2.55 8.52 -2.13
N THR A 22 2.09 7.28 -2.29
CA THR A 22 0.70 6.94 -2.60
C THR A 22 -0.24 7.37 -1.48
N ILE A 23 0.13 7.11 -0.22
CA ILE A 23 -0.65 7.51 0.96
C ILE A 23 -0.80 9.03 0.99
N GLU A 24 0.28 9.76 0.73
CA GLU A 24 0.26 11.24 0.66
C GLU A 24 -0.64 11.74 -0.48
N VAL A 25 -0.50 11.19 -1.69
CA VAL A 25 -1.30 11.57 -2.87
C VAL A 25 -2.80 11.33 -2.64
N LEU A 26 -3.16 10.23 -1.99
CA LEU A 26 -4.55 9.90 -1.69
C LEU A 26 -5.12 10.71 -0.50
N GLY A 27 -4.29 11.49 0.20
CA GLY A 27 -4.70 12.20 1.41
C GLY A 27 -5.06 11.25 2.57
N LEU A 28 -4.54 10.02 2.54
CA LEU A 28 -4.67 9.08 3.64
C LEU A 28 -3.70 9.46 4.75
N ARG A 29 -4.09 9.19 5.98
CA ARG A 29 -3.26 9.46 7.14
C ARG A 29 -2.48 8.20 7.49
N LEU A 30 -1.16 8.34 7.66
CA LEU A 30 -0.31 7.28 8.18
C LEU A 30 -0.39 7.27 9.71
N ASP A 31 -0.97 6.22 10.28
CA ASP A 31 -1.11 6.08 11.73
C ASP A 31 0.08 5.37 12.37
N SER A 32 0.59 4.34 11.69
CA SER A 32 1.84 3.68 12.08
C SER A 32 2.53 2.99 10.91
N SER A 33 3.84 2.83 11.00
CA SER A 33 4.62 2.07 10.03
C SER A 33 5.66 1.19 10.72
N ASN A 34 5.83 -0.01 10.16
CA ASN A 34 6.89 -0.94 10.48
C ASN A 34 7.54 -1.34 9.15
N SER A 35 8.49 -0.55 8.69
CA SER A 35 9.16 -0.75 7.40
C SER A 35 9.94 -2.06 7.34
N THR A 36 10.56 -2.47 8.45
CA THR A 36 11.24 -3.77 8.58
C THR A 36 10.29 -4.92 8.30
N ARG A 37 9.10 -4.93 8.92
CA ARG A 37 8.07 -5.94 8.67
C ARG A 37 7.26 -5.68 7.39
N GLY A 38 7.39 -4.50 6.80
CA GLY A 38 6.62 -4.10 5.62
C GLY A 38 5.15 -3.93 5.95
N THR A 39 4.81 -3.32 7.08
CA THR A 39 3.41 -3.14 7.47
C THR A 39 3.15 -1.68 7.76
N LEU A 40 2.08 -1.13 7.19
CA LEU A 40 1.63 0.22 7.43
C LEU A 40 0.17 0.17 7.89
N VAL A 41 -0.20 1.01 8.84
CA VAL A 41 -1.60 1.24 9.22
C VAL A 41 -1.96 2.65 8.80
N VAL A 42 -3.05 2.77 8.04
CA VAL A 42 -3.53 4.03 7.48
C VAL A 42 -5.02 4.21 7.75
N SER A 43 -5.44 5.45 7.89
CA SER A 43 -6.84 5.84 8.04
C SER A 43 -7.22 6.86 6.98
N ASP A 44 -8.52 6.96 6.70
CA ASP A 44 -9.02 8.03 5.86
C ASP A 44 -8.93 9.39 6.56
N ALA A 45 -9.05 10.48 5.79
CA ALA A 45 -8.93 11.84 6.31
C ALA A 45 -9.94 12.17 7.43
N GLN A 46 -11.12 11.53 7.44
CA GLN A 46 -12.14 11.71 8.47
C GLN A 46 -11.99 10.74 9.64
N HIS A 47 -11.00 9.83 9.60
CA HIS A 47 -10.73 8.85 10.65
C HIS A 47 -11.95 7.96 10.95
N THR A 48 -12.73 7.65 9.92
CA THR A 48 -13.93 6.82 9.98
C THR A 48 -13.61 5.33 10.01
N GLY A 49 -12.39 4.95 9.63
CA GLY A 49 -11.84 3.62 9.90
C GLY A 49 -10.38 3.47 9.47
N SER A 50 -9.77 2.37 9.90
CA SER A 50 -8.35 2.08 9.66
C SER A 50 -8.14 0.82 8.83
N MET A 51 -7.06 0.83 8.06
CA MET A 51 -6.65 -0.25 7.15
C MET A 51 -5.19 -0.60 7.39
N ARG A 52 -4.89 -1.89 7.34
CA ARG A 52 -3.53 -2.42 7.37
C ARG A 52 -3.06 -2.80 5.97
N ILE A 53 -1.93 -2.27 5.56
CA ILE A 53 -1.26 -2.62 4.32
C ILE A 53 -0.01 -3.45 4.66
N ALA A 54 0.07 -4.67 4.14
CA ALA A 54 1.21 -5.57 4.35
C ALA A 54 1.94 -5.83 3.03
N LEU A 55 3.27 -5.69 3.07
CA LEU A 55 4.21 -5.90 1.99
C LEU A 55 5.04 -7.14 2.30
N ASN A 56 4.80 -8.20 1.55
CA ASN A 56 5.45 -9.49 1.71
C ASN A 56 6.36 -9.76 0.50
N ALA A 57 7.67 -9.89 0.73
CA ALA A 57 8.59 -10.39 -0.29
C ALA A 57 8.51 -11.92 -0.30
N GLU A 58 8.10 -12.51 -1.43
CA GLU A 58 7.95 -13.97 -1.55
C GLU A 58 9.25 -14.61 -2.00
N GLY A 59 10.18 -14.88 -1.07
CA GLY A 59 11.36 -15.74 -1.26
C GLY A 59 12.41 -15.28 -2.29
N ASN A 60 12.03 -14.44 -3.24
CA ASN A 60 12.82 -13.78 -4.26
C ASN A 60 12.59 -12.26 -4.10
N THR A 61 13.66 -11.50 -4.12
CA THR A 61 13.65 -10.03 -3.92
C THR A 61 12.88 -9.30 -5.01
N ASP A 62 12.75 -9.90 -6.20
CA ASP A 62 12.27 -9.23 -7.40
C ASP A 62 10.74 -9.07 -7.46
N ARG A 63 10.00 -9.52 -6.43
CA ARG A 63 8.54 -9.36 -6.38
C ARG A 63 8.03 -9.14 -4.97
N THR A 64 7.22 -8.10 -4.82
CA THR A 64 6.54 -7.78 -3.56
C THR A 64 5.04 -7.98 -3.70
N ARG A 65 4.46 -8.76 -2.80
CA ARG A 65 3.01 -8.89 -2.63
C ARG A 65 2.51 -7.79 -1.72
N VAL A 66 1.48 -7.07 -2.15
CA VAL A 66 0.79 -6.06 -1.35
C VAL A 66 -0.61 -6.57 -1.03
N ASP A 67 -0.92 -6.61 0.25
CA ASP A 67 -2.20 -7.03 0.80
C ASP A 67 -2.80 -5.87 1.62
N VAL A 68 -4.09 -5.56 1.44
CA VAL A 68 -4.81 -4.52 2.22
C VAL A 68 -5.95 -5.16 3.00
N PHE A 69 -5.91 -5.01 4.32
CA PHE A 69 -6.86 -5.60 5.27
C PHE A 69 -7.53 -4.52 6.10
N PRO A 70 -8.75 -4.76 6.60
CA PRO A 70 -9.29 -3.93 7.66
C PRO A 70 -8.43 -4.07 8.92
N GLU A 71 -8.09 -2.96 9.53
CA GLU A 71 -7.49 -2.95 10.88
C GLU A 71 -8.58 -3.10 11.94
N ASP A 72 -9.72 -2.42 11.70
CA ASP A 72 -10.88 -2.42 12.60
C ASP A 72 -11.94 -3.45 12.17
N SER A 73 -12.93 -3.68 13.03
CA SER A 73 -14.03 -4.62 12.72
C SER A 73 -14.97 -4.12 11.61
N ASP A 74 -14.92 -2.83 11.29
CA ASP A 74 -15.66 -2.25 10.17
C ASP A 74 -14.84 -2.38 8.87
N GLY A 75 -15.13 -3.44 8.11
CA GLY A 75 -14.49 -3.71 6.83
C GLY A 75 -14.95 -2.82 5.67
N GLY A 76 -16.00 -2.01 5.85
CA GLY A 76 -16.63 -1.27 4.76
C GLY A 76 -15.68 -0.28 4.09
N ILE A 77 -14.89 0.44 4.88
CA ILE A 77 -13.90 1.40 4.35
C ILE A 77 -12.79 0.71 3.57
N THR A 78 -12.40 -0.50 4.00
CA THR A 78 -11.34 -1.26 3.33
C THR A 78 -11.76 -1.70 1.94
N GLU A 79 -13.02 -2.09 1.76
CA GLU A 79 -13.53 -2.50 0.43
C GLU A 79 -13.50 -1.35 -0.57
N ILE A 80 -13.72 -0.12 -0.12
CA ILE A 80 -13.67 1.09 -0.96
C ILE A 80 -12.22 1.45 -1.31
N TRP A 81 -11.37 1.55 -0.30
CA TRP A 81 -10.01 2.08 -0.48
C TRP A 81 -9.02 1.06 -1.01
N ARG A 82 -9.21 -0.25 -0.77
CA ARG A 82 -8.31 -1.30 -1.28
C ARG A 82 -8.03 -1.17 -2.79
N PRO A 83 -9.04 -1.15 -3.69
CA PRO A 83 -8.76 -1.03 -5.12
C PRO A 83 -8.09 0.30 -5.47
N ILE A 84 -8.47 1.40 -4.80
CA ILE A 84 -7.91 2.75 -5.04
C ILE A 84 -6.42 2.80 -4.67
N ILE A 85 -6.06 2.29 -3.48
CA ILE A 85 -4.67 2.22 -3.01
C ILE A 85 -3.83 1.37 -3.97
N LEU A 86 -4.34 0.22 -4.39
CA LEU A 86 -3.60 -0.70 -5.28
C LEU A 86 -3.42 -0.15 -6.69
N ASP A 87 -4.34 0.69 -7.16
CA ASP A 87 -4.24 1.35 -8.47
C ASP A 87 -3.29 2.55 -8.42
N GLU A 88 -3.45 3.44 -7.44
CA GLU A 88 -2.59 4.60 -7.26
C GLU A 88 -1.14 4.19 -6.96
N LEU A 89 -0.92 3.08 -6.24
CA LEU A 89 0.41 2.52 -6.03
C LEU A 89 1.07 2.10 -7.34
N SER A 90 0.32 1.49 -8.27
CA SER A 90 0.84 1.16 -9.60
C SER A 90 1.25 2.43 -10.35
N GLY A 91 0.40 3.47 -10.35
CA GLY A 91 0.70 4.75 -10.98
C GLY A 91 1.89 5.46 -10.35
N THR A 92 2.02 5.40 -9.02
CA THR A 92 3.11 6.03 -8.28
C THR A 92 4.45 5.35 -8.54
N ILE A 93 4.50 4.02 -8.58
CA ILE A 93 5.72 3.29 -8.95
C ILE A 93 6.14 3.65 -10.39
N GLN A 94 5.20 3.66 -11.34
CA GLN A 94 5.51 4.05 -12.72
C GLN A 94 6.07 5.47 -12.80
N ARG A 95 5.48 6.43 -12.06
CA ARG A 95 5.98 7.81 -11.99
C ARG A 95 7.35 7.91 -11.33
N ALA A 96 7.62 7.11 -10.29
CA ALA A 96 8.92 7.09 -9.61
C ALA A 96 10.03 6.57 -10.54
N LEU A 97 9.79 5.46 -11.24
CA LEU A 97 10.76 4.88 -12.18
C LEU A 97 11.09 5.83 -13.35
N GLN A 98 10.10 6.53 -13.89
CA GLN A 98 10.32 7.54 -14.93
C GLN A 98 11.17 8.74 -14.46
N ARG A 99 11.22 9.02 -13.15
CA ARG A 99 12.04 10.10 -12.59
C ARG A 99 13.50 9.69 -12.41
N GLU A 100 13.79 8.40 -12.27
CA GLU A 100 15.16 7.89 -12.12
C GLU A 100 15.91 7.79 -13.45
N GLU A 101 15.22 7.80 -14.59
CA GLU A 101 15.81 7.74 -15.94
C GLU A 101 16.22 9.11 -16.50
N LYS A 102 16.20 10.19 -15.69
CA LYS A 102 16.45 11.57 -16.14
C LYS A 102 17.58 12.25 -15.38
#